data_AF-A0A7R9J2S9-F1
#
_entry.id   AF-A0A7R9J2S9-F1
#
_cell.length_a   1.000
_cell.length_b   1.000
_cell.length_c   1.000
_cell.angle_alpha   90.00
_cell.angle_beta   90.00
_cell.angle_gamma   90.00
#
_symmetry.space_group_name_H-M   'P 1'
#
loop_
_entity.id
_entity.type
_entity.pdbx_description
1 polymer ?
#
loop_
_entity_poly.entity_id
_entity_poly.type
_entity_poly.pdbx_seq_one_letter_code
_entity_poly.pdbx_strand_id
1 'polypeptide(L)'
;MYKKNFLHRSGDWELIGEGEKETPRHKLQRLQCEMRELCEELAHRKESVKDEKSQDQKEMVFLANQLEQAEKQLADIKLEEILGTELVANLADPQEAQLKKALSLIEDLKRGGDNFGDAKNVAVLDQKEITFQLNYRPEHARFSQTTRLAELEQRLHKMEAVLGMEPQKLTRLSLDSQRRSLLEVAESLSARANLLDSAQLDHIEGRLIALTQNMDSLAEKTGTCEDADKQRKVVELYEMVKKTETLSQVLPQVLERMTALDHLHQQAANISKSLTQLEDLQQHITSGLDNNESLLQGVQASIATNLDSIKKTIANLDKRLAQLDRK
;
A
#
# COMPACT_ATOMS: atom_id res chain seq x y z
N MET A 1 -3.53 -25.10 -40.59
CA MET A 1 -2.35 -25.85 -40.12
C MET A 1 -1.90 -25.24 -38.80
N TYR A 2 -2.28 -25.83 -37.67
CA TYR A 2 -1.81 -25.42 -36.34
C TYR A 2 -0.91 -26.52 -35.79
N LYS A 3 0.40 -26.24 -35.70
CA LYS A 3 1.39 -27.13 -35.08
C LYS A 3 1.16 -27.12 -33.57
N LYS A 4 0.60 -28.19 -33.02
CA LYS A 4 0.66 -28.49 -31.58
C LYS A 4 2.12 -28.81 -31.24
N ASN A 5 2.75 -27.97 -30.42
CA ASN A 5 4.05 -28.24 -29.85
C ASN A 5 3.92 -29.37 -28.82
N PHE A 6 4.36 -30.58 -29.17
CA PHE A 6 4.49 -31.69 -28.23
C PHE A 6 5.78 -31.50 -27.42
N LEU A 7 5.64 -31.04 -26.18
CA LEU A 7 6.71 -31.13 -25.18
C LEU A 7 6.93 -32.62 -24.85
N HIS A 8 7.98 -33.20 -25.42
CA HIS A 8 8.45 -34.52 -25.03
C HIS A 8 9.12 -34.41 -23.67
N ARG A 9 8.42 -34.79 -22.61
CA ARG A 9 8.99 -34.95 -21.26
C ARG A 9 9.39 -36.41 -21.10
N SER A 10 10.65 -36.72 -21.44
CA SER A 10 11.27 -37.98 -21.01
C SER A 10 11.54 -37.85 -19.50
N GLY A 11 10.70 -38.49 -18.70
CA GLY A 11 10.89 -38.66 -17.28
C GLY A 11 10.11 -39.90 -16.89
N ASP A 12 10.83 -40.92 -16.44
CA ASP A 12 10.32 -42.26 -16.18
C ASP A 12 9.14 -42.20 -15.19
N TRP A 13 7.98 -42.69 -15.62
CA TRP A 13 6.82 -42.88 -14.75
C TRP A 13 6.98 -44.23 -14.07
N GLU A 14 7.60 -44.26 -12.90
CA GLU A 14 7.70 -45.48 -12.09
C GLU A 14 6.53 -45.54 -11.10
N LEU A 15 5.50 -46.33 -11.42
CA LEU A 15 4.54 -46.77 -10.41
C LEU A 15 5.18 -47.90 -9.61
N ILE A 16 5.51 -47.62 -8.35
CA ILE A 16 6.01 -48.63 -7.40
C ILE A 16 4.81 -49.45 -6.92
N GLY A 17 4.95 -50.79 -6.91
CA GLY A 17 3.92 -51.71 -6.42
C GLY A 17 3.69 -51.61 -4.91
N GLU A 18 2.49 -51.97 -4.46
CA GLU A 18 2.04 -51.87 -3.06
C GLU A 18 3.02 -52.54 -2.07
N GLY A 19 3.72 -51.74 -1.26
CA GLY A 19 4.51 -52.25 -0.13
C GLY A 19 5.82 -51.52 0.23
N GLU A 20 6.35 -50.64 -0.62
CA GLU A 20 7.60 -49.91 -0.33
C GLU A 20 7.36 -48.47 0.17
N LYS A 21 8.29 -47.95 1.01
CA LYS A 21 8.17 -46.61 1.60
C LYS A 21 8.39 -45.53 0.53
N GLU A 22 7.31 -44.82 0.18
CA GLU A 22 7.31 -43.74 -0.80
C GLU A 22 8.31 -42.62 -0.46
N THR A 23 9.10 -42.18 -1.44
CA THR A 23 9.85 -40.91 -1.33
C THR A 23 8.91 -39.72 -1.58
N PRO A 24 9.18 -38.53 -1.01
CA PRO A 24 8.26 -37.37 -1.09
C PRO A 24 7.84 -37.00 -2.52
N ARG A 25 8.77 -37.10 -3.48
CA ARG A 25 8.51 -36.86 -4.90
C ARG A 25 7.50 -37.84 -5.51
N HIS A 26 7.60 -39.13 -5.18
CA HIS A 26 6.67 -40.15 -5.66
C HIS A 26 5.28 -39.97 -5.00
N LYS A 27 5.25 -39.62 -3.71
CA LYS A 27 4.01 -39.30 -3.00
C LYS A 27 3.29 -38.10 -3.61
N LEU A 28 4.02 -37.04 -3.99
CA LEU A 28 3.47 -35.87 -4.68
C LEU A 28 2.98 -36.18 -6.10
N GLN A 29 3.62 -37.10 -6.81
CA GLN A 29 3.16 -37.56 -8.11
C GLN A 29 1.87 -38.40 -7.99
N ARG A 30 1.81 -39.31 -7.02
CA ARG A 30 0.58 -40.07 -6.71
C ARG A 30 -0.56 -39.15 -6.32
N LEU A 31 -0.34 -38.21 -5.40
CA LEU A 31 -1.37 -37.25 -4.98
C LEU A 31 -1.89 -36.41 -6.15
N GLN A 32 -1.06 -36.05 -7.12
CA GLN A 32 -1.55 -35.37 -8.32
C GLN A 32 -2.41 -36.26 -9.21
N CYS A 33 -2.06 -37.53 -9.35
CA CYS A 33 -2.88 -38.48 -10.09
C CYS A 33 -4.22 -38.71 -9.38
N GLU A 34 -4.19 -38.95 -8.06
CA GLU A 34 -5.39 -39.14 -7.23
C GLU A 34 -6.30 -37.90 -7.23
N MET A 35 -5.73 -36.68 -7.17
CA MET A 35 -6.52 -35.45 -7.24
C MET A 35 -7.13 -35.23 -8.61
N ARG A 36 -6.43 -35.60 -9.70
CA ARG A 36 -6.97 -35.48 -11.06
C ARG A 36 -8.08 -36.50 -11.29
N GLU A 37 -7.88 -37.74 -10.84
CA GLU A 37 -8.89 -38.80 -10.89
C GLU A 37 -10.13 -38.38 -10.10
N LEU A 38 -9.97 -37.83 -8.89
CA LEU A 38 -11.09 -37.35 -8.09
C LEU A 38 -11.77 -36.12 -8.74
N CYS A 39 -11.03 -35.24 -9.43
CA CYS A 39 -11.59 -34.16 -10.25
C CYS A 39 -12.46 -34.71 -11.39
N GLU A 40 -11.98 -35.75 -12.09
CA GLU A 40 -12.70 -36.42 -13.18
C GLU A 40 -13.93 -37.17 -12.65
N GLU A 41 -13.84 -37.83 -11.50
CA GLU A 41 -14.97 -38.47 -10.82
C GLU A 41 -16.02 -37.45 -10.38
N LEU A 42 -15.62 -36.30 -9.82
CA LEU A 42 -16.55 -35.23 -9.47
C LEU A 42 -17.19 -34.60 -10.71
N ALA A 43 -16.47 -34.48 -11.82
CA ALA A 43 -17.01 -33.99 -13.09
C ALA A 43 -18.04 -34.97 -13.68
N HIS A 44 -17.71 -36.27 -13.69
CA HIS A 44 -18.63 -37.32 -14.13
C HIS A 44 -19.85 -37.42 -13.19
N ARG A 45 -19.65 -37.28 -11.88
CA ARG A 45 -20.73 -37.28 -10.89
C ARG A 45 -21.61 -36.04 -11.02
N LYS A 46 -21.04 -34.86 -11.29
CA LYS A 46 -21.78 -33.64 -11.60
C LYS A 46 -22.64 -33.78 -12.85
N GLU A 47 -22.19 -34.51 -13.87
CA GLU A 47 -22.99 -34.82 -15.06
C GLU A 47 -24.13 -35.80 -14.73
N SER A 48 -23.89 -36.79 -13.87
CA SER A 48 -24.91 -37.76 -13.43
C SER A 48 -25.94 -37.19 -12.43
N VAL A 49 -25.60 -36.13 -11.69
CA VAL A 49 -26.44 -35.50 -10.63
C VAL A 49 -27.24 -34.30 -11.15
N LYS A 50 -27.24 -34.04 -12.47
CA LYS A 50 -28.09 -32.99 -13.07
C LYS A 50 -29.59 -33.17 -12.76
N ASP A 51 -30.03 -34.36 -12.37
CA ASP A 51 -31.44 -34.70 -12.15
C ASP A 51 -31.93 -34.63 -10.68
N GLU A 52 -31.07 -34.41 -9.66
CA GLU A 52 -31.50 -34.32 -8.26
C GLU A 52 -30.99 -33.07 -7.50
N LYS A 53 -31.95 -32.33 -6.92
CA LYS A 53 -31.96 -31.25 -5.90
C LYS A 53 -30.74 -30.30 -5.74
N SER A 54 -31.07 -29.01 -5.63
CA SER A 54 -30.19 -27.82 -5.64
C SER A 54 -29.24 -27.61 -4.44
N GLN A 55 -29.27 -28.46 -3.40
CA GLN A 55 -28.33 -28.38 -2.27
C GLN A 55 -27.07 -29.23 -2.51
N ASP A 56 -27.24 -30.48 -2.94
CA ASP A 56 -26.12 -31.38 -3.24
C ASP A 56 -25.28 -30.86 -4.42
N GLN A 57 -25.91 -30.20 -5.40
CA GLN A 57 -25.20 -29.55 -6.49
C GLN A 57 -24.30 -28.39 -6.02
N LYS A 58 -24.70 -27.64 -4.98
CA LYS A 58 -23.89 -26.54 -4.45
C LYS A 58 -22.70 -27.04 -3.63
N GLU A 59 -22.90 -28.08 -2.83
CA GLU A 59 -21.83 -28.74 -2.08
C GLU A 59 -20.83 -29.42 -3.02
N MET A 60 -21.30 -30.07 -4.08
CA MET A 60 -20.42 -30.68 -5.10
C MET A 60 -19.63 -29.64 -5.91
N VAL A 61 -20.25 -28.51 -6.26
CA VAL A 61 -19.53 -27.41 -6.93
C VAL A 61 -18.51 -26.75 -5.99
N PHE A 62 -18.84 -26.62 -4.71
CA PHE A 62 -17.91 -26.10 -3.71
C PHE A 62 -16.71 -27.04 -3.50
N LEU A 63 -16.95 -28.36 -3.38
CA LEU A 63 -15.90 -29.38 -3.29
C LEU A 63 -15.02 -29.41 -4.55
N ALA A 64 -15.60 -29.29 -5.74
CA ALA A 64 -14.83 -29.19 -6.98
C ALA A 64 -13.95 -27.94 -7.03
N ASN A 65 -14.45 -26.78 -6.60
CA ASN A 65 -13.67 -25.55 -6.53
C ASN A 65 -12.53 -25.65 -5.49
N GLN A 66 -12.78 -26.30 -4.34
CA GLN A 66 -11.75 -26.57 -3.35
C GLN A 66 -10.69 -27.53 -3.89
N LEU A 67 -11.08 -28.56 -4.65
CA LEU A 67 -10.16 -29.49 -5.27
C LEU A 67 -9.30 -28.82 -6.34
N GLU A 68 -9.90 -27.94 -7.16
CA GLU A 68 -9.19 -27.16 -8.18
C GLU A 68 -8.21 -26.16 -7.52
N GLN A 69 -8.58 -25.55 -6.40
CA GLN A 69 -7.67 -24.72 -5.61
C GLN A 69 -6.52 -25.54 -5.02
N ALA A 70 -6.79 -26.72 -4.49
CA ALA A 70 -5.76 -27.61 -3.97
C ALA A 70 -4.84 -28.14 -5.09
N GLU A 71 -5.36 -28.39 -6.29
CA GLU A 71 -4.54 -28.76 -7.47
C GLU A 71 -3.61 -27.61 -7.86
N LYS A 72 -4.12 -26.37 -7.86
CA LYS A 72 -3.30 -25.16 -8.09
C LYS A 72 -2.21 -25.01 -7.03
N GLN A 73 -2.54 -25.15 -5.75
CA GLN A 73 -1.56 -25.11 -4.67
C GLN A 73 -0.51 -26.21 -4.79
N LEU A 74 -0.91 -27.43 -5.19
CA LEU A 74 0.01 -28.54 -5.41
C LEU A 74 0.91 -28.33 -6.64
N ALA A 75 0.40 -27.65 -7.68
CA ALA A 75 1.20 -27.23 -8.82
C ALA A 75 2.19 -26.10 -8.45
N ASP A 76 1.78 -25.17 -7.59
CA ASP A 76 2.64 -24.10 -7.06
C ASP A 76 3.78 -24.68 -6.21
N ILE A 77 3.50 -25.68 -5.36
CA ILE A 77 4.54 -26.41 -4.60
C ILE A 77 5.50 -27.13 -5.55
N LYS A 78 5.02 -27.64 -6.70
CA LYS A 78 5.92 -28.22 -7.72
C LYS A 78 6.78 -27.19 -8.40
N LEU A 79 6.29 -25.97 -8.59
CA LEU A 79 7.12 -24.86 -9.09
C LEU A 79 8.17 -24.50 -8.03
N GLU A 80 7.80 -24.49 -6.75
CA GLU A 80 8.69 -24.20 -5.63
C GLU A 80 9.77 -25.27 -5.42
N GLU A 81 9.45 -26.56 -5.59
CA GLU A 81 10.38 -27.67 -5.41
C GLU A 81 11.25 -27.94 -6.66
N ILE A 82 10.70 -27.74 -7.87
CA ILE A 82 11.44 -27.96 -9.14
C ILE A 82 12.28 -26.75 -9.55
N LEU A 83 11.82 -25.53 -9.25
CA LEU A 83 12.58 -24.30 -9.55
C LEU A 83 13.29 -23.72 -8.32
N GLY A 84 12.98 -24.17 -7.10
CA GLY A 84 13.51 -23.56 -5.88
C GLY A 84 12.78 -22.26 -5.55
N THR A 85 12.59 -21.99 -4.25
CA THR A 85 12.03 -20.75 -3.71
C THR A 85 12.72 -19.50 -4.29
N GLU A 86 14.01 -19.60 -4.60
CA GLU A 86 14.79 -18.54 -5.22
C GLU A 86 14.32 -18.15 -6.62
N LEU A 87 13.97 -19.11 -7.50
CA LEU A 87 13.52 -18.79 -8.86
C LEU A 87 12.03 -18.45 -8.94
N VAL A 88 11.20 -18.96 -8.02
CA VAL A 88 9.80 -18.54 -7.93
C VAL A 88 9.70 -17.07 -7.46
N ALA A 89 10.56 -16.64 -6.52
CA ALA A 89 10.73 -15.21 -6.23
C ALA A 89 11.21 -14.42 -7.47
N ASN A 90 12.16 -14.97 -8.23
CA ASN A 90 12.64 -14.35 -9.48
C ASN A 90 11.61 -14.37 -10.64
N LEU A 91 10.59 -15.24 -10.61
CA LEU A 91 9.52 -15.31 -11.61
C LEU A 91 8.32 -14.46 -11.22
N ALA A 92 8.04 -14.35 -9.91
CA ALA A 92 7.06 -13.41 -9.37
C ALA A 92 7.48 -11.95 -9.62
N ASP A 93 8.79 -11.70 -9.70
CA ASP A 93 9.32 -10.37 -10.01
C ASP A 93 10.35 -10.40 -11.15
N PRO A 94 9.92 -10.20 -12.43
CA PRO A 94 10.83 -10.19 -13.58
C PRO A 94 11.92 -9.12 -13.48
N GLN A 95 11.73 -8.13 -12.61
CA GLN A 95 12.68 -7.07 -12.31
C GLN A 95 13.86 -7.57 -11.46
N GLU A 96 13.66 -8.50 -10.53
CA GLU A 96 14.74 -9.00 -9.66
C GLU A 96 15.74 -9.87 -10.44
N ALA A 97 15.25 -10.68 -11.38
CA ALA A 97 16.09 -11.46 -12.29
C ALA A 97 16.88 -10.58 -13.27
N GLN A 98 16.27 -9.50 -13.76
CA GLN A 98 16.96 -8.50 -14.60
C GLN A 98 18.00 -7.72 -13.80
N LEU A 99 17.71 -7.41 -12.53
CA LEU A 99 18.60 -6.70 -11.63
C LEU A 99 19.81 -7.57 -11.25
N LYS A 100 19.62 -8.87 -10.97
CA LYS A 100 20.73 -9.82 -10.77
C LYS A 100 21.61 -9.98 -12.02
N LYS A 101 21.01 -10.03 -13.21
CA LYS A 101 21.77 -10.04 -14.48
C LYS A 101 22.52 -8.73 -14.71
N ALA A 102 21.89 -7.59 -14.45
CA ALA A 102 22.53 -6.28 -14.55
C ALA A 102 23.68 -6.13 -13.54
N LEU A 103 23.51 -6.59 -12.29
CA LEU A 103 24.56 -6.65 -11.29
C LEU A 103 25.71 -7.56 -11.72
N SER A 104 25.43 -8.74 -12.29
CA SER A 104 26.48 -9.62 -12.81
C SER A 104 27.26 -8.98 -13.97
N LEU A 105 26.57 -8.25 -14.86
CA LEU A 105 27.23 -7.52 -15.96
C LEU A 105 28.07 -6.34 -15.42
N ILE A 106 27.62 -5.67 -14.37
CA ILE A 106 28.41 -4.63 -13.68
C ILE A 106 29.62 -5.24 -12.97
N GLU A 107 29.48 -6.39 -12.32
CA GLU A 107 30.58 -7.11 -11.68
C GLU A 107 31.62 -7.63 -12.69
N ASP A 108 31.17 -8.12 -13.85
CA ASP A 108 32.03 -8.54 -14.95
C ASP A 108 32.78 -7.37 -15.59
N LEU A 109 32.12 -6.21 -15.75
CA LEU A 109 32.77 -4.97 -16.20
C LEU A 109 33.76 -4.43 -15.15
N LYS A 110 33.44 -4.55 -13.86
CA LYS A 110 34.34 -4.18 -12.76
C LYS A 110 35.59 -5.07 -12.73
N ARG A 111 35.47 -6.36 -13.05
CA ARG A 111 36.61 -7.29 -13.20
C ARG A 111 37.41 -7.04 -14.48
N GLY A 112 36.78 -6.50 -15.53
CA GLY A 112 37.44 -6.11 -16.78
C GLY A 112 38.21 -4.78 -16.71
N GLY A 113 38.02 -3.99 -15.65
CA GLY A 113 38.60 -2.64 -15.50
C GLY A 113 40.08 -2.57 -15.07
N ASP A 114 40.71 -3.69 -14.69
CA ASP A 114 42.08 -3.70 -14.16
C ASP A 114 43.19 -3.69 -15.25
N ASN A 115 42.84 -3.70 -16.54
CA ASN A 115 43.79 -3.70 -17.66
C ASN A 115 43.62 -2.50 -18.61
N PHE A 116 43.61 -1.27 -18.09
CA PHE A 116 43.73 -0.06 -18.93
C PHE A 116 45.03 0.70 -18.59
N GLY A 117 46.15 0.13 -19.03
CA GLY A 117 47.41 0.85 -19.22
C GLY A 117 47.51 1.35 -20.67
N ASP A 118 47.56 2.67 -20.83
CA ASP A 118 48.00 3.46 -21.99
C ASP A 118 48.00 2.81 -23.39
N ALA A 119 47.01 3.18 -24.21
CA ALA A 119 47.22 3.35 -25.65
C ALA A 119 46.18 4.30 -26.25
N LYS A 120 46.63 5.51 -26.61
CA LYS A 120 45.93 6.42 -27.51
C LYS A 120 45.79 5.75 -28.88
N ASN A 121 44.57 5.41 -29.29
CA ASN A 121 44.16 5.42 -30.69
C ASN A 121 42.63 5.48 -30.79
N VAL A 122 42.16 6.56 -31.43
CA VAL A 122 40.78 6.76 -31.83
C VAL A 122 40.49 5.78 -32.96
N ALA A 123 39.76 4.72 -32.63
CA ALA A 123 39.10 3.86 -33.60
C ALA A 123 37.71 3.56 -33.08
N VAL A 124 36.72 3.85 -33.92
CA VAL A 124 35.30 3.55 -33.76
C VAL A 124 35.15 2.10 -33.30
N LEU A 125 34.86 1.93 -32.03
CA LEU A 125 34.42 0.68 -31.44
C LEU A 125 33.02 0.97 -30.92
N ASP A 126 32.06 0.12 -31.28
CA ASP A 126 30.81 -0.05 -30.55
C ASP A 126 31.18 -0.40 -29.10
N GLN A 127 31.50 0.63 -28.33
CA GLN A 127 31.61 0.54 -26.89
C GLN A 127 30.20 0.23 -26.45
N LYS A 128 30.02 -0.96 -25.86
CA LYS A 128 28.84 -1.31 -25.06
C LYS A 128 28.74 -0.32 -23.91
N GLU A 129 28.33 0.90 -24.21
CA GLU A 129 28.05 1.94 -23.24
C GLU A 129 26.69 1.56 -22.65
N ILE A 130 26.73 0.80 -21.57
CA ILE A 130 25.52 0.41 -20.85
C ILE A 130 25.01 1.67 -20.14
N THR A 131 24.14 2.41 -20.81
CA THR A 131 23.45 3.55 -20.22
C THR A 131 22.41 3.01 -19.23
N PHE A 132 22.76 3.00 -17.95
CA PHE A 132 21.82 2.71 -16.86
C PHE A 132 20.91 3.92 -16.66
N GLN A 133 19.67 3.82 -17.13
CA GLN A 133 18.64 4.81 -16.85
C GLN A 133 17.70 4.29 -15.75
N LEU A 134 18.01 4.65 -14.50
CA LEU A 134 17.16 4.34 -13.35
C LEU A 134 16.05 5.40 -13.23
N ASN A 135 14.85 5.07 -13.70
CA ASN A 135 13.66 5.89 -13.45
C ASN A 135 13.03 5.51 -12.10
N TYR A 136 13.73 5.84 -11.01
CA TYR A 136 13.21 5.66 -9.65
C TYR A 136 12.83 7.03 -9.07
N ARG A 137 11.60 7.13 -8.52
CA ARG A 137 11.13 8.31 -7.77
C ARG A 137 11.12 7.98 -6.27
N PRO A 138 12.28 8.05 -5.58
CA PRO A 138 12.40 7.66 -4.17
C PRO A 138 11.45 8.43 -3.25
N GLU A 139 11.24 9.72 -3.55
CA GLU A 139 10.38 10.60 -2.76
C GLU A 139 8.91 10.17 -2.79
N HIS A 140 8.42 9.66 -3.91
CA HIS A 140 7.03 9.20 -4.01
C HIS A 140 6.80 7.91 -3.21
N ALA A 141 7.76 6.97 -3.28
CA ALA A 141 7.71 5.74 -2.50
C ALA A 141 7.75 6.05 -0.99
N ARG A 142 8.66 6.94 -0.56
CA ARG A 142 8.75 7.39 0.83
C ARG A 142 7.47 8.08 1.28
N PHE A 143 6.93 8.99 0.47
CA PHE A 143 5.67 9.67 0.76
C PHE A 143 4.53 8.67 0.99
N SER A 144 4.36 7.69 0.09
CA SER A 144 3.31 6.67 0.22
C SER A 144 3.44 5.82 1.49
N GLN A 145 4.67 5.47 1.89
CA GLN A 145 4.93 4.74 3.13
C GLN A 145 4.61 5.61 4.35
N THR A 146 5.04 6.87 4.35
CA THR A 146 4.74 7.80 5.45
C THR A 146 3.25 8.09 5.59
N THR A 147 2.49 8.18 4.49
CA THR A 147 1.02 8.34 4.55
C THR A 147 0.37 7.14 5.22
N ARG A 148 0.78 5.92 4.86
CA ARG A 148 0.24 4.70 5.48
C ARG A 148 0.59 4.62 6.97
N LEU A 149 1.81 5.02 7.34
CA LEU A 149 2.22 5.10 8.75
C LEU A 149 1.37 6.13 9.52
N ALA A 150 1.17 7.32 8.97
CA ALA A 150 0.35 8.36 9.60
C ALA A 150 -1.12 7.93 9.78
N GLU A 151 -1.69 7.21 8.81
CA GLU A 151 -3.05 6.66 8.94
C GLU A 151 -3.14 5.63 10.08
N LEU A 152 -2.15 4.73 10.16
CA LEU A 152 -2.08 3.74 11.24
C LEU A 152 -1.88 4.40 12.60
N GLU A 153 -1.02 5.41 12.70
CA GLU A 153 -0.82 6.20 13.92
C GLU A 153 -2.12 6.91 14.33
N GLN A 154 -2.84 7.53 13.39
CA GLN A 154 -4.12 8.18 13.70
C GLN A 154 -5.16 7.17 14.21
N ARG A 155 -5.24 5.99 13.60
CA ARG A 155 -6.16 4.94 14.03
C ARG A 155 -5.77 4.40 15.41
N LEU A 156 -4.48 4.18 15.65
CA LEU A 156 -3.94 3.74 16.92
C LEU A 156 -4.21 4.78 18.01
N HIS A 157 -3.97 6.06 17.73
CA HIS A 157 -4.28 7.16 18.66
C HIS A 157 -5.78 7.22 19.01
N LYS A 158 -6.67 7.02 18.04
CA LYS A 158 -8.13 6.92 18.31
C LYS A 158 -8.45 5.73 19.22
N MET A 159 -7.81 4.57 19.01
CA MET A 159 -7.99 3.41 19.87
C MET A 159 -7.45 3.67 21.28
N GLU A 160 -6.28 4.29 21.41
CA GLU A 160 -5.68 4.65 22.70
C GLU A 160 -6.50 5.70 23.45
N ALA A 161 -7.10 6.65 22.75
CA ALA A 161 -7.99 7.64 23.37
C ALA A 161 -9.24 6.99 23.97
N VAL A 162 -9.80 5.97 23.30
CA VAL A 162 -10.97 5.20 23.80
C VAL A 162 -10.58 4.26 24.94
N LEU A 163 -9.46 3.55 24.82
CA LEU A 163 -9.00 2.57 25.81
C LEU A 163 -8.37 3.26 27.05
N GLY A 164 -7.93 4.51 26.89
CA GLY A 164 -7.27 5.30 27.91
C GLY A 164 -5.78 4.95 28.03
N MET A 165 -4.93 5.99 27.99
CA MET A 165 -3.47 5.82 28.13
C MET A 165 -2.99 5.69 29.59
N GLU A 166 -3.87 5.92 30.57
CA GLU A 166 -3.44 6.03 31.96
C GLU A 166 -3.47 4.66 32.66
N PRO A 167 -2.28 4.07 32.94
CA PRO A 167 -2.20 2.75 33.53
C PRO A 167 -2.86 2.72 34.91
N GLN A 168 -2.92 3.85 35.63
CA GLN A 168 -3.58 3.93 36.93
C GLN A 168 -5.10 3.70 36.86
N LYS A 169 -5.77 4.14 35.79
CA LYS A 169 -7.20 3.89 35.58
C LYS A 169 -7.46 2.42 35.22
N LEU A 170 -6.59 1.83 34.41
CA LEU A 170 -6.62 0.40 34.09
C LEU A 170 -6.33 -0.46 35.33
N THR A 171 -5.36 -0.08 36.15
CA THR A 171 -5.05 -0.77 37.41
C THR A 171 -6.24 -0.75 38.34
N ARG A 172 -7.01 0.35 38.41
CA ARG A 172 -8.23 0.40 39.23
C ARG A 172 -9.29 -0.60 38.77
N LEU A 173 -9.43 -0.80 37.46
CA LEU A 173 -10.36 -1.79 36.89
C LEU A 173 -9.84 -3.23 37.05
N SER A 174 -8.53 -3.42 37.05
CA SER A 174 -7.86 -4.72 37.23
C SER A 174 -7.48 -5.03 38.67
N LEU A 175 -7.98 -4.28 39.66
CA LEU A 175 -7.74 -4.61 41.08
C LEU A 175 -8.45 -5.90 41.49
N ASP A 176 -9.61 -6.14 40.90
CA ASP A 176 -10.51 -7.26 41.22
C ASP A 176 -10.24 -8.50 40.34
N SER A 177 -9.76 -8.27 39.11
CA SER A 177 -9.29 -9.31 38.23
C SER A 177 -7.76 -9.34 38.27
N GLN A 178 -7.15 -10.41 38.78
CA GLN A 178 -5.69 -10.63 38.64
C GLN A 178 -5.22 -10.66 37.17
N ARG A 179 -6.12 -10.48 36.22
CA ARG A 179 -5.90 -10.64 34.79
C ARG A 179 -5.92 -9.28 34.11
N ARG A 180 -4.89 -9.09 33.28
CA ARG A 180 -4.53 -7.81 32.62
C ARG A 180 -5.38 -7.49 31.38
N SER A 181 -6.43 -8.28 31.09
CA SER A 181 -7.22 -8.13 29.86
C SER A 181 -8.55 -7.40 30.12
N LEU A 182 -8.87 -6.42 29.27
CA LEU A 182 -10.14 -5.69 29.33
C LEU A 182 -11.35 -6.58 29.05
N LEU A 183 -11.16 -7.62 28.23
CA LEU A 183 -12.21 -8.58 27.90
C LEU A 183 -12.66 -9.36 29.14
N GLU A 184 -11.73 -9.90 29.92
CA GLU A 184 -12.07 -10.65 31.13
C GLU A 184 -12.67 -9.75 32.22
N VAL A 185 -12.25 -8.48 32.29
CA VAL A 185 -12.89 -7.49 33.18
C VAL A 185 -14.35 -7.26 32.75
N ALA A 186 -14.60 -7.08 31.45
CA ALA A 186 -15.96 -6.92 30.93
C ALA A 186 -16.82 -8.18 31.17
N GLU A 187 -16.27 -9.38 30.97
CA GLU A 187 -16.95 -10.64 31.29
C GLU A 187 -17.27 -10.75 32.78
N SER A 188 -16.31 -10.44 33.67
CA SER A 188 -16.53 -10.49 35.11
C SER A 188 -17.58 -9.46 35.58
N LEU A 189 -17.57 -8.26 35.01
CA LEU A 189 -18.56 -7.22 35.29
C LEU A 189 -19.94 -7.63 34.75
N SER A 190 -20.00 -8.23 33.56
CA SER A 190 -21.24 -8.76 33.01
C SER A 190 -21.82 -9.89 33.85
N ALA A 191 -20.98 -10.80 34.36
CA ALA A 191 -21.38 -11.88 35.25
C ALA A 191 -21.90 -11.32 36.59
N ARG A 192 -21.22 -10.31 37.15
CA ARG A 192 -21.67 -9.60 38.36
C ARG A 192 -22.97 -8.81 38.10
N ALA A 193 -23.13 -8.20 36.93
CA ALA A 193 -24.35 -7.52 36.51
C ALA A 193 -25.54 -8.49 36.38
N ASN A 194 -25.29 -9.71 35.89
CA ASN A 194 -26.32 -10.74 35.80
C ASN A 194 -26.68 -11.36 37.18
N LEU A 195 -25.78 -11.24 38.16
CA LEU A 195 -26.00 -11.66 39.56
C LEU A 195 -26.73 -10.60 40.41
N LEU A 196 -26.91 -9.39 39.88
CA LEU A 196 -27.60 -8.31 40.58
C LEU A 196 -29.12 -8.57 40.54
N ASP A 197 -29.65 -9.10 41.63
CA ASP A 197 -31.08 -9.21 41.91
C ASP A 197 -31.63 -7.90 42.49
N SER A 198 -32.76 -7.42 41.97
CA SER A 198 -33.40 -6.16 42.38
C SER A 198 -33.70 -6.13 43.88
N ALA A 199 -34.12 -7.25 44.46
CA ALA A 199 -34.47 -7.31 45.89
C ALA A 199 -33.24 -7.19 46.81
N GLN A 200 -32.08 -7.69 46.39
CA GLN A 200 -30.83 -7.56 47.14
C GLN A 200 -30.23 -6.15 47.00
N LEU A 201 -30.43 -5.50 45.84
CA LEU A 201 -30.07 -4.11 45.62
C LEU A 201 -30.81 -3.16 46.56
N ASP A 202 -32.13 -3.33 46.71
CA ASP A 202 -32.92 -2.49 47.62
C ASP A 202 -32.46 -2.62 49.09
N HIS A 203 -32.08 -3.83 49.51
CA HIS A 203 -31.54 -4.06 50.85
C HIS A 203 -30.15 -3.43 51.03
N ILE A 204 -29.28 -3.52 50.01
CA ILE A 204 -27.96 -2.89 50.02
C ILE A 204 -28.09 -1.36 49.99
N GLU A 205 -29.04 -0.81 49.24
CA GLU A 205 -29.34 0.62 49.19
C GLU A 205 -29.77 1.14 50.56
N GLY A 206 -30.68 0.45 51.26
CA GLY A 206 -31.06 0.80 52.64
C GLY A 206 -29.88 0.80 53.62
N ARG A 207 -28.95 -0.16 53.49
CA ARG A 207 -27.73 -0.21 54.30
C ARG A 207 -26.72 0.87 53.92
N LEU A 208 -26.61 1.19 52.63
CA LEU A 208 -25.78 2.28 52.14
C LEU A 208 -26.30 3.61 52.67
N ILE A 209 -27.60 3.90 52.58
CA ILE A 209 -28.22 5.10 53.13
C ILE A 209 -27.90 5.26 54.62
N ALA A 210 -28.03 4.17 55.40
CA ALA A 210 -27.67 4.20 56.81
C ALA A 210 -26.16 4.45 57.04
N LEU A 211 -25.29 3.90 56.19
CA LEU A 211 -23.86 4.13 56.25
C LEU A 211 -23.48 5.57 55.86
N THR A 212 -24.12 6.15 54.83
CA THR A 212 -23.91 7.55 54.43
C THR A 212 -24.34 8.49 55.54
N GLN A 213 -25.52 8.27 56.14
CA GLN A 213 -25.98 9.03 57.30
C GLN A 213 -24.99 8.94 58.48
N ASN A 214 -24.42 7.75 58.71
CA ASN A 214 -23.38 7.59 59.72
C ASN A 214 -22.08 8.33 59.35
N MET A 215 -21.66 8.34 58.08
CA MET A 215 -20.50 9.10 57.61
C MET A 215 -20.73 10.61 57.71
N ASP A 216 -21.91 11.11 57.36
CA ASP A 216 -22.28 12.53 57.48
C ASP A 216 -22.26 12.95 58.95
N SER A 217 -22.82 12.12 59.84
CA SER A 217 -22.76 12.36 61.29
C SER A 217 -21.33 12.31 61.84
N LEU A 218 -20.43 11.57 61.18
CA LEU A 218 -19.01 11.51 61.54
C LEU A 218 -18.29 12.76 61.05
N ALA A 219 -18.57 13.18 59.81
CA ALA A 219 -18.01 14.39 59.19
C ALA A 219 -18.39 15.66 59.98
N GLU A 220 -19.64 15.76 60.44
CA GLU A 220 -20.10 16.85 61.33
C GLU A 220 -19.37 16.84 62.68
N LYS A 221 -19.02 15.66 63.21
CA LYS A 221 -18.27 15.51 64.47
C LYS A 221 -16.76 15.70 64.29
N THR A 222 -16.24 15.50 63.07
CA THR A 222 -14.84 15.69 62.71
C THR A 222 -14.68 16.90 61.79
N GLY A 223 -14.84 18.12 62.34
CA GLY A 223 -14.54 19.38 61.64
C GLY A 223 -13.08 19.52 61.16
N THR A 224 -12.23 18.52 61.41
CA THR A 224 -10.84 18.38 60.93
C THR A 224 -10.71 17.74 59.54
N CYS A 225 -11.79 17.24 58.94
CA CYS A 225 -11.74 16.56 57.62
C CYS A 225 -11.44 17.50 56.45
N GLU A 226 -11.80 18.79 56.54
CA GLU A 226 -11.50 19.76 55.48
C GLU A 226 -9.99 19.91 55.23
N ASP A 227 -9.18 19.79 56.28
CA ASP A 227 -7.74 19.95 56.18
C ASP A 227 -7.10 18.75 55.48
N ALA A 228 -7.64 17.55 55.71
CA ALA A 228 -7.22 16.34 54.99
C ALA A 228 -7.58 16.39 53.49
N ASP A 229 -8.75 16.94 53.14
CA ASP A 229 -9.15 17.10 51.73
C ASP A 229 -8.37 18.22 51.02
N LYS A 230 -8.07 19.32 51.72
CA LYS A 230 -7.14 20.35 51.24
C LYS A 230 -5.75 19.75 51.02
N GLN A 231 -5.25 18.96 51.96
CA GLN A 231 -3.96 18.29 51.85
C GLN A 231 -3.93 17.28 50.69
N ARG A 232 -5.00 16.52 50.46
CA ARG A 232 -5.14 15.63 49.29
C ARG A 232 -5.10 16.41 47.97
N LYS A 233 -5.82 17.52 47.87
CA LYS A 233 -5.80 18.40 46.68
C LYS A 233 -4.42 19.00 46.45
N VAL A 234 -3.69 19.37 47.51
CA VAL A 234 -2.32 19.87 47.42
C VAL A 234 -1.37 18.79 46.89
N VAL A 235 -1.52 17.55 47.35
CA VAL A 235 -0.75 16.41 46.83
C VAL A 235 -1.07 16.14 45.36
N GLU A 236 -2.34 16.19 44.97
CA GLU A 236 -2.76 16.00 43.57
C GLU A 236 -2.22 17.12 42.66
N LEU A 237 -2.28 18.38 43.10
CA LEU A 237 -1.68 19.52 42.41
C LEU A 237 -0.17 19.35 42.25
N TYR A 238 0.51 18.88 43.30
CA TYR A 238 1.95 18.60 43.24
C TYR A 238 2.27 17.48 42.22
N GLU A 239 1.47 16.41 42.18
CA GLU A 239 1.62 15.35 41.17
C GLU A 239 1.38 15.86 39.75
N MET A 240 0.37 16.71 39.55
CA MET A 240 0.09 17.32 38.24
C MET A 240 1.25 18.22 37.80
N VAL A 241 1.75 19.09 38.69
CA VAL A 241 2.89 19.97 38.42
C VAL A 241 4.11 19.14 38.03
N LYS A 242 4.41 18.07 38.78
CA LYS A 242 5.52 17.16 38.50
C LYS A 242 5.39 16.45 37.15
N LYS A 243 4.18 16.00 36.78
CA LYS A 243 3.91 15.43 35.44
C LYS A 243 4.16 16.49 34.35
N THR A 244 3.69 17.72 34.56
CA THR A 244 3.85 18.82 33.58
C THR A 244 5.25 19.41 33.50
N GLU A 245 6.07 19.27 34.53
CA GLU A 245 7.45 19.79 34.56
C GLU A 245 8.31 19.16 33.45
N THR A 246 8.13 17.86 33.22
CA THR A 246 8.80 17.14 32.12
C THR A 246 8.33 17.62 30.74
N LEU A 247 7.04 17.95 30.59
CA LEU A 247 6.47 18.50 29.36
C LEU A 247 6.91 19.95 29.12
N SER A 248 7.07 20.74 30.19
CA SER A 248 7.50 22.15 30.12
C SER A 248 8.88 22.32 29.49
N GLN A 249 9.78 21.33 29.61
CA GLN A 249 11.10 21.38 28.99
C GLN A 249 11.04 21.15 27.47
N VAL A 250 10.06 20.39 27.00
CA VAL A 250 9.93 20.00 25.58
C VAL A 250 8.96 20.94 24.82
N LEU A 251 8.05 21.60 25.53
CA LEU A 251 7.03 22.48 24.96
C LEU A 251 7.60 23.59 24.05
N PRO A 252 8.69 24.32 24.41
CA PRO A 252 9.25 25.35 23.54
C PRO A 252 9.74 24.78 22.21
N GLN A 253 10.39 23.61 22.22
CA GLN A 253 10.89 22.95 21.01
C GLN A 253 9.74 22.47 20.11
N VAL A 254 8.64 21.96 20.70
CA VAL A 254 7.44 21.58 19.94
C VAL A 254 6.79 22.82 19.32
N LEU A 255 6.70 23.91 20.07
CA LEU A 255 6.14 25.17 19.58
C LEU A 255 6.95 25.72 18.40
N GLU A 256 8.28 25.71 18.48
CA GLU A 256 9.16 26.12 17.38
C GLU A 256 8.99 25.24 16.13
N ARG A 257 8.80 23.93 16.31
CA ARG A 257 8.50 23.03 15.18
C ARG A 257 7.12 23.29 14.60
N MET A 258 6.12 23.62 15.42
CA MET A 258 4.79 24.00 14.95
C MET A 258 4.78 25.34 14.22
N THR A 259 5.55 26.34 14.66
CA THR A 259 5.68 27.62 13.94
C THR A 259 6.44 27.45 12.62
N ALA A 260 7.48 26.62 12.59
CA ALA A 260 8.15 26.25 11.34
C ALA A 260 7.19 25.53 10.37
N LEU A 261 6.32 24.65 10.89
CA LEU A 261 5.29 23.98 10.10
C LEU A 261 4.23 24.96 9.59
N ASP A 262 3.80 25.94 10.40
CA ASP A 262 2.88 26.99 9.96
C ASP A 262 3.46 27.81 8.80
N HIS A 263 4.74 28.19 8.89
CA HIS A 263 5.43 28.85 7.78
C HIS A 263 5.46 27.97 6.52
N LEU A 264 5.71 26.67 6.65
CA LEU A 264 5.65 25.73 5.53
C LEU A 264 4.24 25.64 4.93
N HIS A 265 3.19 25.63 5.75
CA HIS A 265 1.80 25.62 5.28
C HIS A 265 1.46 26.92 4.54
N GLN A 266 1.92 28.08 5.02
CA GLN A 266 1.77 29.36 4.32
C GLN A 266 2.51 29.36 2.97
N GLN A 267 3.72 28.79 2.92
CA GLN A 267 4.46 28.61 1.67
C GLN A 267 3.72 27.70 0.69
N ALA A 268 3.17 26.57 1.16
CA ALA A 268 2.37 25.67 0.32
C ALA A 268 1.12 26.35 -0.24
N ALA A 269 0.45 27.19 0.56
CA ALA A 269 -0.68 28.00 0.09
C ALA A 269 -0.27 29.01 -0.99
N ASN A 270 0.92 29.62 -0.86
CA ASN A 270 1.48 30.50 -1.89
C ASN A 270 1.86 29.74 -3.17
N ILE A 271 2.39 28.51 -3.05
CA ILE A 271 2.68 27.66 -4.22
C ILE A 271 1.42 27.40 -5.04
N SER A 272 0.27 27.13 -4.39
CA SER A 272 -1.00 26.95 -5.10
C SER A 272 -1.38 28.19 -5.91
N LYS A 273 -1.17 29.40 -5.38
CA LYS A 273 -1.44 30.67 -6.09
C LYS A 273 -0.45 30.91 -7.21
N SER A 274 0.83 30.62 -7.00
CA SER A 274 1.85 30.72 -8.05
C SER A 274 1.61 29.69 -9.16
N LEU A 275 1.10 28.50 -8.84
CA LEU A 275 0.75 27.48 -9.83
C LEU A 275 -0.41 27.94 -10.72
N THR A 276 -1.47 28.53 -10.15
CA THR A 276 -2.59 29.08 -10.94
C THR A 276 -2.12 30.24 -11.82
N GLN A 277 -1.27 31.13 -11.29
CA GLN A 277 -0.67 32.20 -12.09
C GLN A 277 0.19 31.66 -13.24
N LEU A 278 0.92 30.57 -13.00
CA LEU A 278 1.76 29.93 -14.01
C LEU A 278 0.91 29.22 -15.08
N GLU A 279 -0.22 28.65 -14.70
CA GLU A 279 -1.21 28.07 -15.61
C GLU A 279 -1.86 29.15 -16.50
N ASP A 280 -2.23 30.29 -15.93
CA ASP A 280 -2.73 31.46 -16.69
C ASP A 280 -1.69 31.96 -17.70
N LEU A 281 -0.43 32.09 -17.27
CA LEU A 281 0.67 32.49 -18.15
C LEU A 281 0.92 31.45 -19.25
N GLN A 282 0.85 30.16 -18.91
CA GLN A 282 0.98 29.09 -19.89
C GLN A 282 -0.15 29.16 -20.91
N GLN A 283 -1.40 29.39 -20.49
CA GLN A 283 -2.54 29.57 -21.40
C GLN A 283 -2.36 30.79 -22.31
N HIS A 284 -1.85 31.90 -21.77
CA HIS A 284 -1.54 33.10 -22.55
C HIS A 284 -0.42 32.85 -23.59
N ILE A 285 0.63 32.13 -23.21
CA ILE A 285 1.71 31.77 -24.15
C ILE A 285 1.19 30.82 -25.23
N THR A 286 0.36 29.85 -24.86
CA THR A 286 -0.20 28.87 -25.81
C THR A 286 -1.11 29.56 -26.83
N SER A 287 -2.03 30.42 -26.37
CA SER A 287 -2.86 31.23 -27.27
C SER A 287 -2.05 32.22 -28.13
N GLY A 288 -0.97 32.79 -27.59
CA GLY A 288 -0.02 33.60 -28.36
C GLY A 288 0.70 32.79 -29.46
N LEU A 289 1.09 31.56 -29.16
CA LEU A 289 1.65 30.62 -30.14
C LEU A 289 0.64 30.27 -31.24
N ASP A 290 -0.61 29.96 -30.88
CA ASP A 290 -1.68 29.66 -31.84
C ASP A 290 -1.95 30.87 -32.76
N ASN A 291 -1.98 32.08 -32.20
CA ASN A 291 -2.13 33.31 -32.96
C ASN A 291 -0.95 33.50 -33.93
N ASN A 292 0.28 33.31 -33.47
CA ASN A 292 1.46 33.39 -34.34
C ASN A 292 1.45 32.33 -35.45
N GLU A 293 1.00 31.11 -35.15
CA GLU A 293 0.82 30.06 -36.15
C GLU A 293 -0.19 30.49 -37.22
N SER A 294 -1.34 31.04 -36.82
CA SER A 294 -2.36 31.54 -37.75
C SER A 294 -1.85 32.69 -38.62
N LEU A 295 -1.05 33.61 -38.05
CA LEU A 295 -0.43 34.72 -38.78
C LEU A 295 0.58 34.20 -39.80
N LEU A 296 1.41 33.23 -39.43
CA LEU A 296 2.36 32.60 -40.36
C LEU A 296 1.64 31.87 -41.50
N GLN A 297 0.55 31.14 -41.22
CA GLN A 297 -0.29 30.53 -42.24
C GLN A 297 -0.92 31.60 -43.17
N GLY A 298 -1.40 32.72 -42.61
CA GLY A 298 -1.93 33.84 -43.37
C GLY A 298 -0.89 34.50 -44.27
N VAL A 299 0.33 34.71 -43.76
CA VAL A 299 1.48 35.22 -44.54
C VAL A 299 1.85 34.23 -45.64
N GLN A 300 1.89 32.93 -45.36
CA GLN A 300 2.17 31.89 -46.35
C GLN A 300 1.12 31.88 -47.47
N ALA A 301 -0.16 32.00 -47.13
CA ALA A 301 -1.25 32.11 -48.11
C ALA A 301 -1.15 33.39 -48.95
N SER A 302 -0.84 34.52 -48.32
CA SER A 302 -0.61 35.80 -49.01
C SER A 302 0.57 35.76 -49.97
N ILE A 303 1.69 35.12 -49.57
CA ILE A 303 2.84 34.92 -50.44
C ILE A 303 2.47 34.03 -51.63
N ALA A 304 1.69 32.96 -51.42
CA ALA A 304 1.24 32.09 -52.50
C ALA A 304 0.35 32.83 -53.52
N THR A 305 -0.62 33.62 -53.07
CA THR A 305 -1.52 34.40 -53.96
C THR A 305 -0.77 35.52 -54.69
N ASN A 306 0.18 36.18 -54.02
CA ASN A 306 1.03 37.18 -54.64
C ASN A 306 1.94 36.56 -55.71
N LEU A 307 2.55 35.40 -55.44
CA LEU A 307 3.35 34.67 -56.44
C LEU A 307 2.53 34.26 -57.65
N ASP A 308 1.31 33.77 -57.46
CA ASP A 308 0.42 33.43 -58.58
C ASP A 308 0.00 34.66 -59.39
N SER A 309 -0.19 35.80 -58.73
CA SER A 309 -0.45 37.08 -59.40
C SER A 309 0.75 37.54 -60.21
N ILE A 310 1.96 37.44 -59.66
CA ILE A 310 3.22 37.73 -60.37
C ILE A 310 3.41 36.78 -61.57
N LYS A 311 3.14 35.48 -61.42
CA LYS A 311 3.18 34.53 -62.56
C LYS A 311 2.21 34.94 -63.66
N LYS A 312 0.98 35.35 -63.31
CA LYS A 312 -0.02 35.81 -64.28
C LYS A 312 0.42 37.11 -64.97
N THR A 313 0.98 38.07 -64.25
CA THR A 313 1.47 39.31 -64.87
C THR A 313 2.67 39.06 -65.77
N ILE A 314 3.62 38.20 -65.38
CA ILE A 314 4.74 37.76 -66.24
C ILE A 314 4.21 37.08 -67.50
N ALA A 315 3.29 36.12 -67.38
CA ALA A 315 2.71 35.44 -68.54
C ALA A 315 1.97 36.40 -69.48
N ASN A 316 1.31 37.43 -68.95
CA ASN A 316 0.69 38.47 -69.76
C ASN A 316 1.72 39.39 -70.45
N LEU A 317 2.82 39.74 -69.78
CA LEU A 317 3.92 40.48 -70.40
C LEU A 317 4.57 39.68 -71.52
N ASP A 318 4.80 38.39 -71.31
CA ASP A 318 5.42 37.48 -72.28
C ASP A 318 4.54 37.35 -73.54
N LYS A 319 3.21 37.21 -73.36
CA LYS A 319 2.25 37.27 -74.47
C LYS A 319 2.31 38.60 -75.24
N ARG A 320 2.48 39.73 -74.55
CA ARG A 320 2.59 41.05 -75.21
C ARG A 320 3.91 41.20 -75.96
N LEU A 321 5.01 40.68 -75.44
CA LEU A 321 6.31 40.61 -76.12
C LEU A 321 6.23 39.77 -77.39
N ALA A 322 5.63 38.57 -77.31
CA ALA A 322 5.44 37.71 -78.47
C ALA A 322 4.51 38.32 -79.56
N GLN A 323 3.60 39.21 -79.18
CA GLN A 323 2.77 39.98 -80.12
C GLN A 323 3.54 41.11 -80.81
N LEU A 324 4.58 41.65 -80.17
CA LEU A 324 5.46 42.68 -80.74
C LEU A 324 6.49 42.06 -81.69
N ASP A 325 7.02 40.87 -81.36
CA ASP A 325 7.96 40.14 -82.23
C ASP A 325 7.33 39.59 -83.52
N ARG A 326 6.00 39.63 -83.67
CA ARG A 326 5.26 39.20 -84.86
C ARG A 326 4.88 40.34 -85.82
N LYS A 327 5.41 41.54 -85.62
CA LYS A 327 5.32 42.68 -86.55
C LYS A 327 6.69 43.03 -87.08
#